data_AF-A0A1B2JDR5-F1
#
_entry.id   AF-A0A1B2JDR5-F1
#
_cell.length_a   1.000
_cell.length_b   1.000
_cell.length_c   1.000
_cell.angle_alpha   90.00
_cell.angle_beta   90.00
_cell.angle_gamma   90.00
#
_symmetry.space_group_name_H-M   'P 1'
#
loop_
_entity.id
_entity.type
_entity.pdbx_description
1 polymer ?
#
loop_
_entity_poly.entity_id
_entity_poly.type
_entity_poly.pdbx_seq_one_letter_code
_entity_poly.pdbx_strand_id
1 'polypeptide(L)'
;MFKSLQQLPGIITIFHNPQSALSQSLLKTLNEKAIKLGPAQPKSLVDRASKQWNTITKGPQNEHLERYKVDVSEEAPTPDQFAFIKTALSIHPMCKQAFKSAFPKWGSAVNHVSDVNRLPDYKTVFGKKPVSQLIDEGLFVPPLLVDWDNSLIAADESSLQKMLQNHSKSTEI
;
A
#
# COMPACT_ATOMS: atom_id res chain seq x y z
N MET A 1 -19.30 26.55 -7.04
CA MET A 1 -17.89 26.30 -6.66
C MET A 1 -17.88 25.20 -5.61
N PHE A 2 -17.69 23.96 -6.05
CA PHE A 2 -17.56 22.82 -5.14
C PHE A 2 -16.21 22.93 -4.45
N LYS A 3 -16.23 23.24 -3.15
CA LYS A 3 -15.06 23.10 -2.30
C LYS A 3 -14.60 21.64 -2.43
N SER A 4 -13.38 21.49 -2.93
CA SER A 4 -12.58 20.27 -3.03
C SER A 4 -13.13 19.10 -2.20
N LEU A 5 -13.45 17.99 -2.87
CA LEU A 5 -13.35 16.66 -2.26
C LEU A 5 -12.00 16.62 -1.54
N GLN A 6 -12.02 16.86 -0.22
CA GLN A 6 -10.84 16.83 0.61
C GLN A 6 -10.26 15.43 0.46
N GLN A 7 -9.04 15.38 -0.07
CA GLN A 7 -8.30 14.16 -0.42
C GLN A 7 -8.35 13.20 0.76
N LEU A 8 -9.19 12.17 0.66
CA LEU A 8 -9.12 11.07 1.62
C LEU A 8 -7.73 10.43 1.47
N PRO A 9 -7.01 10.19 2.59
CA PRO A 9 -5.72 9.52 2.51
C PRO A 9 -5.96 8.14 1.89
N GLY A 10 -5.15 7.80 0.89
CA GLY A 10 -5.27 6.50 0.24
C GLY A 10 -5.03 5.35 1.22
N ILE A 11 -5.45 4.14 0.88
CA ILE A 11 -5.28 2.99 1.78
C ILE A 11 -4.24 2.04 1.20
N ILE A 12 -3.25 1.69 2.02
CA ILE A 12 -2.30 0.63 1.70
C ILE A 12 -2.50 -0.50 2.71
N THR A 13 -2.98 -1.64 2.23
CA THR A 13 -3.10 -2.86 3.05
C THR A 13 -1.82 -3.68 2.95
N ILE A 14 -1.29 -4.11 4.08
CA ILE A 14 -0.24 -5.13 4.17
C ILE A 14 -0.84 -6.43 4.70
N PHE A 15 -0.77 -7.47 3.89
CA PHE A 15 -0.94 -8.85 4.32
C PHE A 15 0.33 -9.27 5.04
N HIS A 16 0.27 -9.24 6.37
CA HIS A 16 1.39 -9.34 7.28
C HIS A 16 1.63 -10.78 7.74
N ASN A 17 2.90 -11.13 7.94
CA ASN A 17 3.29 -12.34 8.64
C ASN A 17 4.20 -11.96 9.81
N PRO A 18 3.71 -12.04 11.06
CA PRO A 18 4.47 -11.65 12.24
C PRO A 18 5.78 -12.43 12.40
N GLN A 19 5.87 -13.64 11.85
CA GLN A 19 7.06 -14.48 11.95
C GLN A 19 8.14 -14.12 10.91
N SER A 20 7.78 -13.34 9.88
CA SER A 20 8.69 -12.94 8.81
C SER A 20 9.36 -11.60 9.13
N ALA A 21 10.70 -11.63 9.28
CA ALA A 21 11.50 -10.41 9.48
C ALA A 21 11.32 -9.40 8.34
N LEU A 22 11.14 -9.88 7.10
CA LEU A 22 10.87 -9.04 5.94
C LEU A 22 9.52 -8.33 6.10
N SER A 23 8.47 -9.04 6.53
CA SER A 23 7.15 -8.44 6.76
C SER A 23 7.16 -7.37 7.84
N GLN A 24 7.89 -7.60 8.94
CA GLN A 24 8.07 -6.61 10.01
C GLN A 24 8.82 -5.36 9.52
N SER A 25 9.87 -5.56 8.72
CA SER A 25 10.65 -4.45 8.13
C SER A 25 9.77 -3.59 7.22
N LEU A 26 8.97 -4.21 6.35
CA LEU A 26 8.08 -3.47 5.43
C LEU A 26 7.00 -2.70 6.19
N LEU A 27 6.38 -3.31 7.21
CA LEU A 27 5.40 -2.64 8.07
C LEU A 27 6.00 -1.41 8.75
N LYS A 28 7.22 -1.54 9.28
CA LYS A 28 7.95 -0.42 9.90
C LYS A 28 8.20 0.69 8.89
N THR A 29 8.74 0.37 7.70
CA THR A 29 8.97 1.34 6.62
C THR A 29 7.68 2.07 6.22
N LEU A 30 6.54 1.36 6.14
CA LEU A 30 5.25 1.96 5.82
C LEU A 30 4.82 2.98 6.87
N ASN A 31 4.82 2.59 8.14
CA ASN A 31 4.40 3.45 9.23
C ASN A 31 5.30 4.69 9.34
N GLU A 32 6.61 4.53 9.18
CA GLU A 32 7.56 5.66 9.19
C GLU A 32 7.32 6.66 8.05
N LYS A 33 6.83 6.20 6.90
CA LYS A 33 6.62 7.04 5.72
C LYS A 33 5.21 7.61 5.62
N ALA A 34 4.21 6.99 6.26
CA ALA A 34 2.85 7.52 6.35
C ALA A 34 2.82 8.91 7.02
N ILE A 35 3.66 9.11 8.05
CA ILE A 35 3.70 10.29 8.92
C ILE A 35 4.43 11.51 8.29
N LYS A 36 5.25 11.31 7.24
CA LYS A 36 6.12 12.37 6.67
C LYS A 36 5.40 13.32 5.69
N LEU A 37 4.26 13.90 6.09
CA LEU A 37 3.87 15.23 5.64
C LEU A 37 4.40 16.23 6.68
N GLY A 38 5.63 16.70 6.46
CA GLY A 38 6.06 17.93 7.12
C GLY A 38 5.13 19.07 6.68
N PRO A 39 4.90 20.11 7.52
CA PRO A 39 4.11 21.26 7.10
C PRO A 39 4.68 21.77 5.78
N ALA A 40 3.80 21.94 4.77
CA ALA A 40 4.17 22.55 3.50
C ALA A 40 5.04 23.77 3.81
N GLN A 41 6.28 23.78 3.33
CA GLN A 41 7.12 24.96 3.52
C GLN A 41 6.38 26.13 2.88
N PRO A 42 6.10 27.21 3.63
CA PRO A 42 5.50 28.38 3.03
C PRO A 42 6.47 28.92 1.98
N LYS A 43 6.14 28.73 0.69
CA LYS A 43 6.77 29.41 -0.43
C LYS A 43 6.35 30.88 -0.39
N SER A 44 6.74 31.62 0.65
CA SER A 44 6.46 33.05 0.75
C SER A 44 7.27 33.66 1.90
N LEU A 45 8.22 34.54 1.56
CA LEU A 45 8.90 35.42 2.50
C LEU A 45 7.95 36.47 3.13
N VAL A 46 6.67 36.50 2.73
CA VAL A 46 5.72 37.57 3.07
C VAL A 46 4.95 37.28 4.37
N ASP A 47 4.94 36.04 4.86
CA ASP A 47 4.16 35.64 6.06
C ASP A 47 4.86 35.84 7.42
N ARG A 48 6.02 36.51 7.46
CA ARG A 48 6.69 36.82 8.74
C ARG A 48 6.05 37.97 9.51
N ALA A 49 5.13 38.73 8.92
CA ALA A 49 4.53 39.93 9.54
C ALA A 49 3.22 39.67 10.32
N SER A 50 2.56 38.52 10.19
CA SER A 50 1.26 38.26 10.81
C SER A 50 1.31 37.55 12.17
N LYS A 51 2.51 37.27 12.70
CA LYS A 51 2.70 36.46 13.93
C LYS A 51 2.38 37.15 15.26
N GLN A 52 1.88 38.39 15.27
CA GLN A 52 1.67 39.13 16.54
C GLN A 52 0.23 39.13 17.09
N TRP A 53 -0.77 38.54 16.43
CA TRP A 53 -2.17 38.67 16.88
C TRP A 53 -2.98 37.39 17.12
N ASN A 54 -2.41 36.19 16.99
CA ASN A 54 -3.14 34.94 17.23
C ASN A 54 -2.52 34.15 18.39
N THR A 55 -2.64 34.70 19.60
CA THR A 55 -2.30 34.00 20.85
C THR A 55 -3.53 33.93 21.76
N ILE A 56 -4.62 33.33 21.31
CA ILE A 56 -5.72 32.80 22.16
C ILE A 56 -6.45 31.75 21.29
N THR A 57 -6.63 30.54 21.83
CA THR A 57 -7.20 29.31 21.21
C THR A 57 -6.22 28.38 20.47
N LYS A 58 -5.52 27.55 21.23
CA LYS A 58 -5.02 26.25 20.73
C LYS A 58 -5.62 25.14 21.58
N GLY A 59 -6.68 24.52 21.08
CA GLY A 59 -7.08 23.19 21.52
C GLY A 59 -6.01 22.17 21.15
N PRO A 60 -5.92 21.03 21.84
CA PRO A 60 -4.98 19.98 21.46
C PRO A 60 -5.59 19.21 20.29
N GLN A 61 -4.93 19.20 19.14
CA GLN A 61 -4.53 17.98 18.44
C GLN A 61 -3.91 18.36 17.09
N ASN A 62 -2.62 18.04 16.96
CA ASN A 62 -1.94 18.01 15.68
C ASN A 62 -2.60 16.90 14.84
N GLU A 63 -3.56 17.26 13.99
CA GLU A 63 -3.96 16.40 12.87
C GLU A 63 -2.77 16.33 11.91
N HIS A 64 -1.87 15.36 12.12
CA HIS A 64 -0.94 14.97 11.08
C HIS A 64 -1.79 14.41 9.94
N LEU A 65 -1.92 15.16 8.83
CA LEU A 65 -2.43 14.58 7.60
C LEU A 65 -1.45 13.48 7.20
N GLU A 66 -1.89 12.23 7.26
CA GLU A 66 -1.14 11.10 6.71
C GLU A 66 -1.29 11.08 5.20
N ARG A 67 -0.24 10.68 4.47
CA ARG A 67 -0.35 10.53 2.99
C ARG A 67 -1.28 9.41 2.59
N TYR A 68 -1.27 8.36 3.41
CA TYR A 68 -2.08 7.16 3.27
C TYR A 68 -2.26 6.55 4.65
N LYS A 69 -3.34 5.79 4.81
CA LYS A 69 -3.58 4.94 5.98
C LYS A 69 -3.00 3.56 5.75
N VAL A 70 -2.40 3.01 6.80
CA VAL A 70 -1.87 1.65 6.80
C VAL A 70 -2.93 0.73 7.39
N ASP A 71 -3.34 -0.26 6.60
CA ASP A 71 -4.22 -1.34 7.04
C ASP A 71 -3.40 -2.63 7.15
N VAL A 72 -3.52 -3.33 8.28
CA VAL A 72 -2.72 -4.53 8.57
C VAL A 72 -3.66 -5.71 8.68
N SER A 73 -3.45 -6.72 7.83
CA SER A 73 -4.22 -7.96 7.86
C SER A 73 -3.28 -9.15 7.98
N GLU A 74 -3.53 -10.03 8.94
CA GLU A 74 -2.83 -11.32 9.06
C GLU A 74 -3.57 -12.44 8.31
N GLU A 75 -4.72 -12.13 7.72
CA GLU A 75 -5.54 -13.07 6.97
C GLU A 75 -5.15 -13.11 5.50
N ALA A 76 -5.67 -14.10 4.78
CA ALA A 76 -5.55 -14.13 3.33
C ALA A 76 -6.41 -13.01 2.69
N PRO A 77 -6.06 -12.52 1.49
CA PRO A 77 -6.93 -11.63 0.74
C PRO A 77 -8.34 -12.20 0.60
N THR A 78 -9.37 -11.35 0.61
CA THR A 78 -10.74 -11.75 0.28
C THR A 78 -10.89 -11.99 -1.24
N PRO A 79 -12.00 -12.59 -1.71
CA PRO A 79 -12.24 -12.80 -3.15
C PRO A 79 -12.11 -11.52 -3.98
N ASP A 80 -12.68 -10.41 -3.49
CA ASP A 80 -12.67 -9.12 -4.17
C ASP A 80 -11.27 -8.50 -4.17
N GLN A 81 -10.57 -8.60 -3.04
CA GLN A 81 -9.18 -8.16 -2.91
C GLN A 81 -8.27 -8.94 -3.88
N PHE A 82 -8.47 -10.25 -4.02
CA PHE A 82 -7.71 -11.07 -4.96
C PHE A 82 -8.02 -10.72 -6.42
N ALA A 83 -9.28 -10.44 -6.76
CA ALA A 83 -9.66 -9.98 -8.10
C ALA A 83 -8.99 -8.64 -8.44
N PHE A 84 -8.92 -7.72 -7.48
CA PHE A 84 -8.17 -6.47 -7.63
C PHE A 84 -6.68 -6.71 -7.84
N ILE A 85 -6.04 -7.56 -7.03
CA ILE A 85 -4.63 -7.94 -7.16
C ILE A 85 -4.34 -8.46 -8.56
N LYS A 86 -5.20 -9.33 -9.11
CA LYS A 86 -5.06 -9.85 -10.49
C LYS A 86 -5.11 -8.72 -11.53
N THR A 87 -6.01 -7.76 -11.35
CA THR A 87 -6.13 -6.59 -12.23
C THR A 87 -4.85 -5.74 -12.21
N ALA A 88 -4.26 -5.55 -11.03
CA ALA A 88 -3.00 -4.79 -10.86
C ALA A 88 -1.81 -5.39 -11.64
N LEU A 89 -1.80 -6.70 -11.91
CA LEU A 89 -0.74 -7.38 -12.68
C LEU A 89 -0.68 -6.93 -14.14
N SER A 90 -1.82 -6.50 -14.69
CA SER A 90 -1.95 -6.04 -16.07
C SER A 90 -1.55 -4.57 -16.24
N ILE A 91 -1.46 -3.81 -15.14
CA ILE A 91 -1.21 -2.37 -15.15
C ILE A 91 0.29 -2.07 -15.14
N HIS A 92 1.04 -2.66 -14.21
CA HIS A 92 2.45 -2.31 -14.01
C HIS A 92 3.36 -3.55 -13.92
N PRO A 93 4.50 -3.59 -14.63
CA PRO A 93 5.37 -4.77 -14.68
C PRO A 93 5.97 -5.16 -13.31
N MET A 94 6.18 -4.19 -12.42
CA MET A 94 6.65 -4.46 -11.05
C MET A 94 5.66 -5.32 -10.25
N CYS A 95 4.36 -5.18 -10.49
CA CYS A 95 3.34 -5.97 -9.80
C CYS A 95 3.54 -7.47 -10.01
N LYS A 96 4.04 -7.87 -11.19
CA LYS A 96 4.35 -9.28 -11.49
C LYS A 96 5.46 -9.84 -10.59
N GLN A 97 6.47 -9.04 -10.25
CA GLN A 97 7.55 -9.47 -9.36
C GLN A 97 7.04 -9.63 -7.92
N ALA A 98 6.25 -8.67 -7.44
CA ALA A 98 5.61 -8.76 -6.13
C ALA A 98 4.68 -9.98 -6.05
N PHE A 99 3.89 -10.22 -7.10
CA PHE A 99 3.03 -11.39 -7.19
C PHE A 99 3.81 -12.71 -7.23
N LYS A 100 4.95 -12.76 -7.93
CA LYS A 100 5.86 -13.92 -7.92
C LYS A 100 6.36 -14.26 -6.53
N SER A 101 6.69 -13.24 -5.75
CA SER A 101 7.13 -13.41 -4.37
C SER A 101 6.01 -13.92 -3.47
N ALA A 102 4.81 -13.33 -3.58
CA ALA A 102 3.68 -13.69 -2.72
C ALA A 102 2.96 -14.99 -3.14
N PHE A 103 3.03 -15.39 -4.41
CA PHE A 103 2.34 -16.56 -4.96
C PHE A 103 3.30 -17.43 -5.78
N PRO A 104 4.32 -18.06 -5.17
CA PRO A 104 5.42 -18.70 -5.91
C PRO A 104 4.96 -19.82 -6.86
N LYS A 105 3.90 -20.56 -6.49
CA LYS A 105 3.35 -21.67 -7.30
C LYS A 105 2.79 -21.22 -8.65
N TRP A 106 2.16 -20.05 -8.71
CA TRP A 106 1.51 -19.53 -9.93
C TRP A 106 2.22 -18.34 -10.53
N GLY A 107 2.94 -17.57 -9.72
CA GLY A 107 3.66 -16.38 -10.14
C GLY A 107 4.73 -16.70 -11.18
N SER A 108 5.39 -17.86 -11.08
CA SER A 108 6.34 -18.36 -12.09
C SER A 108 5.75 -18.41 -13.51
N ALA A 109 4.44 -18.64 -13.62
CA ALA A 109 3.73 -18.67 -14.90
C ALA A 109 3.34 -17.28 -15.43
N VAL A 110 3.45 -16.21 -14.62
CA VAL A 110 3.06 -14.85 -15.00
C VAL A 110 4.26 -14.09 -15.54
N ASN A 111 4.50 -14.20 -16.84
CA ASN A 111 5.52 -13.39 -17.53
C ASN A 111 4.85 -12.29 -18.37
N HIS A 112 3.77 -12.63 -19.05
CA HIS A 112 3.02 -11.74 -19.93
C HIS A 112 1.66 -11.37 -19.34
N VAL A 113 1.06 -10.30 -19.85
CA VAL A 113 -0.27 -9.85 -19.42
C VAL A 113 -1.35 -10.89 -19.77
N SER A 114 -1.17 -11.60 -20.89
CA SER A 114 -2.06 -12.71 -21.29
C SER A 114 -2.09 -13.87 -20.29
N ASP A 115 -1.02 -14.05 -19.50
CA ASP A 115 -0.94 -15.14 -18.53
C ASP A 115 -1.83 -14.89 -17.31
N VAL A 116 -2.25 -13.63 -17.08
CA VAL A 116 -3.16 -13.27 -16.00
C VAL A 116 -4.50 -14.01 -16.14
N ASN A 117 -4.96 -14.25 -17.37
CA ASN A 117 -6.18 -14.99 -17.66
C ASN A 117 -6.07 -16.49 -17.33
N ARG A 118 -4.85 -17.02 -17.16
CA ARG A 118 -4.58 -18.41 -16.79
C ARG A 118 -4.38 -18.59 -15.29
N LEU A 119 -4.44 -17.51 -14.53
CA LEU A 119 -4.34 -17.59 -13.07
C LEU A 119 -5.54 -18.33 -12.49
N PRO A 120 -5.32 -19.13 -11.43
CA PRO A 120 -6.40 -19.81 -10.75
C PRO A 120 -7.41 -18.84 -10.14
N ASP A 121 -8.63 -19.33 -9.98
CA ASP A 121 -9.66 -18.64 -9.23
C ASP A 121 -9.37 -18.64 -7.72
N TYR A 122 -10.02 -17.71 -7.02
CA TYR A 122 -9.89 -17.55 -5.57
C TYR A 122 -10.07 -18.86 -4.80
N LYS A 123 -11.11 -19.64 -5.13
CA LYS A 123 -11.43 -20.90 -4.44
C LYS A 123 -10.31 -21.94 -4.58
N THR A 124 -9.59 -21.91 -5.69
CA THR A 124 -8.47 -22.83 -5.97
C THR A 124 -7.22 -22.39 -5.20
N VAL A 125 -7.03 -21.09 -5.01
CA VAL A 125 -5.88 -20.53 -4.29
C VAL A 125 -6.06 -20.60 -2.78
N PHE A 126 -7.13 -20.02 -2.27
CA PHE A 126 -7.34 -19.80 -0.84
C PHE A 126 -8.31 -20.82 -0.25
N GLY A 127 -9.35 -21.20 -1.00
CA GLY A 127 -10.38 -22.12 -0.53
C GLY A 127 -10.93 -21.72 0.85
N LYS A 128 -11.03 -22.68 1.76
CA LYS A 128 -11.30 -22.44 3.20
C LYS A 128 -10.07 -22.71 4.06
N LYS A 129 -8.86 -22.58 3.48
CA LYS A 129 -7.61 -22.92 4.16
C LYS A 129 -7.15 -21.74 5.03
N PRO A 130 -6.62 -22.00 6.23
CA PRO A 130 -5.96 -20.96 7.02
C PRO A 130 -4.64 -20.54 6.37
N VAL A 131 -4.17 -19.33 6.67
CA VAL A 131 -2.94 -18.75 6.10
C VAL A 131 -1.71 -19.63 6.33
N SER A 132 -1.60 -20.29 7.49
CA SER A 132 -0.50 -21.21 7.78
C SER A 132 -0.39 -22.34 6.74
N GLN A 133 -1.50 -22.98 6.39
CA GLN A 133 -1.53 -24.04 5.38
C GLN A 133 -1.20 -23.48 3.98
N LEU A 134 -1.61 -22.24 3.68
CA LEU A 134 -1.28 -21.62 2.40
C LEU A 134 0.22 -21.33 2.27
N ILE A 135 0.88 -20.96 3.36
CA ILE A 135 2.34 -20.77 3.42
C ILE A 135 3.04 -22.12 3.21
N ASP A 136 2.63 -23.15 3.95
CA ASP A 136 3.23 -24.49 3.89
C ASP A 136 3.12 -25.11 2.48
N GLU A 137 1.98 -24.90 1.81
CA GLU A 137 1.75 -25.37 0.45
C GLU A 137 2.35 -24.45 -0.64
N GLY A 138 2.95 -23.33 -0.25
CA GLY A 138 3.51 -22.31 -1.16
C GLY A 138 2.46 -21.66 -2.06
N LEU A 139 1.19 -21.65 -1.63
CA LEU A 139 0.09 -21.01 -2.35
C LEU A 139 0.11 -19.50 -2.10
N PHE A 140 0.28 -19.08 -0.85
CA PHE A 140 0.37 -17.67 -0.48
C PHE A 140 1.43 -17.48 0.60
N VAL A 141 2.43 -16.67 0.29
CA VAL A 141 3.59 -16.40 1.15
C VAL A 141 3.66 -14.89 1.42
N PRO A 142 3.02 -14.39 2.49
CA PRO A 142 3.17 -12.99 2.93
C PRO A 142 4.64 -12.63 3.23
N PRO A 143 5.04 -11.37 3.04
CA PRO A 143 4.17 -10.21 2.88
C PRO A 143 3.70 -9.92 1.45
N LEU A 144 2.51 -9.34 1.37
CA LEU A 144 2.01 -8.69 0.17
C LEU A 144 1.40 -7.36 0.55
N LEU A 145 1.77 -6.30 -0.15
CA LEU A 145 1.23 -4.96 0.03
C LEU A 145 0.39 -4.60 -1.17
N VAL A 146 -0.74 -3.95 -0.91
CA VAL A 146 -1.69 -3.52 -1.93
C VAL A 146 -2.06 -2.07 -1.68
N ASP A 147 -1.78 -1.24 -2.67
CA ASP A 147 -2.24 0.13 -2.76
C ASP A 147 -3.50 0.16 -3.63
N TRP A 148 -4.64 0.34 -2.97
CA TRP A 148 -5.96 0.25 -3.59
C TRP A 148 -6.23 1.42 -4.54
N ASP A 149 -5.70 2.59 -4.24
CA ASP A 149 -5.95 3.81 -5.01
C ASP A 149 -5.10 3.86 -6.28
N ASN A 150 -3.84 3.43 -6.19
CA ASN A 150 -2.93 3.44 -7.34
C ASN A 150 -2.88 2.11 -8.10
N SER A 151 -3.62 1.09 -7.66
CA SER A 151 -3.60 -0.25 -8.26
C SER A 151 -2.20 -0.85 -8.37
N LEU A 152 -1.42 -0.70 -7.29
CA LEU A 152 -0.06 -1.21 -7.19
C LEU A 152 0.05 -2.28 -6.10
N ILE A 153 0.97 -3.21 -6.31
CA ILE A 153 1.33 -4.20 -5.30
C ILE A 153 2.85 -4.28 -5.12
N ALA A 154 3.27 -4.59 -3.90
CA ALA A 154 4.67 -4.74 -3.50
C ALA A 154 4.84 -5.95 -2.58
N ALA A 155 6.02 -6.56 -2.58
CA ALA A 155 6.33 -7.69 -1.68
C ALA A 155 7.75 -7.60 -1.09
N ASP A 156 8.53 -6.61 -1.52
CA ASP A 156 9.90 -6.37 -1.07
C ASP A 156 10.14 -4.86 -0.87
N GLU A 157 11.30 -4.53 -0.30
CA GLU A 157 11.64 -3.14 0.02
C GLU A 157 11.76 -2.28 -1.26
N SER A 158 12.32 -2.83 -2.34
CA SER A 158 12.50 -2.12 -3.63
C SER A 158 11.15 -1.73 -4.27
N SER A 159 10.20 -2.66 -4.30
CA SER A 159 8.86 -2.46 -4.82
C SER A 159 8.03 -1.54 -3.93
N LEU A 160 8.19 -1.63 -2.60
CA LEU A 160 7.61 -0.69 -1.66
C LEU A 160 8.10 0.74 -1.91
N GLN A 161 9.41 0.94 -2.04
CA GLN A 161 9.98 2.27 -2.30
C GLN A 161 9.41 2.89 -3.58
N LYS A 162 9.29 2.11 -4.66
CA LYS A 162 8.68 2.55 -5.92
C LYS A 162 7.20 2.89 -5.77
N MET A 163 6.43 2.05 -5.08
CA MET A 163 5.02 2.30 -4.78
C MET A 163 4.83 3.64 -4.05
N LEU A 164 5.67 3.92 -3.05
CA LEU A 164 5.61 5.15 -2.26
C LEU A 164 6.07 6.41 -3.02
N GLN A 165 6.78 6.29 -4.15
CA GLN A 165 7.11 7.45 -4.99
C GLN A 165 5.86 8.07 -5.61
N ASN A 166 4.82 7.28 -5.92
CA ASN A 166 3.59 7.80 -6.50
C ASN A 166 2.83 8.70 -5.51
N HIS A 167 2.80 8.30 -4.24
CA HIS A 167 2.28 9.12 -3.13
C HIS A 167 3.09 10.39 -2.87
N SER A 168 4.33 10.47 -3.35
CA SER A 168 5.16 11.66 -3.21
C SER A 168 4.89 12.69 -4.32
N LYS A 169 4.58 12.23 -5.54
CA LYS A 169 4.33 13.09 -6.70
C LYS A 169 2.94 13.71 -6.69
N SER A 170 1.92 12.99 -6.21
CA SER A 170 0.54 13.51 -6.16
C SER A 170 0.34 14.69 -5.20
N THR A 171 1.31 14.98 -4.32
CA THR A 171 1.25 16.12 -3.38
C THR A 171 1.80 17.43 -3.99
N GLU A 172 2.43 17.40 -5.17
CA GLU A 172 3.09 18.59 -5.78
C GLU A 172 2.22 19.35 -6.80
N ILE A 173 0.93 19.03 -6.94
CA ILE A 173 -0.01 19.70 -7.88
C ILE A 173 -1.04 20.51 -7.09
#